data_AF-A0A377J352-F1
#
_entry.id   AF-A0A377J352-F1
#
_cell.length_a   1.000
_cell.length_b   1.000
_cell.length_c   1.000
_cell.angle_alpha   90.00
_cell.angle_beta   90.00
_cell.angle_gamma   90.00
#
_symmetry.space_group_name_H-M   'P 1'
#
loop_
_entity.id
_entity.type
_entity.pdbx_description
1 polymer ?
#
loop_
_entity_poly.entity_id
_entity_poly.type
_entity_poly.pdbx_seq_one_letter_code
_entity_poly.pdbx_strand_id
1 'polypeptide(L)'
;MRYLSLQEVQKIHDDMLDEIGGLKGANPKQIALLDSALTQIQNDDYYPSFIDKLTHLMFACVKFHPFADGNKRTTLLIGDAFIMLNHKATPKDFYQKLEDVIVSVASDELSKDELAQILSAMLKGVE
;
A
#
# COMPACT_ATOMS: atom_id res chain seq x y z
N MET A 1 4.64 14.31 -8.32
CA MET A 1 4.47 12.96 -7.76
C MET A 1 3.96 12.04 -8.86
N ARG A 2 4.48 10.83 -8.98
CA ARG A 2 3.98 9.78 -9.87
C ARG A 2 3.11 8.82 -9.05
N TYR A 3 1.92 8.52 -9.56
CA TYR A 3 0.96 7.61 -8.93
C TYR A 3 0.94 6.27 -9.65
N LEU A 4 0.63 5.22 -8.90
CA LEU A 4 0.33 3.91 -9.46
C LEU A 4 -1.07 3.95 -10.10
N SER A 5 -1.20 3.36 -11.28
CA SER A 5 -2.49 2.99 -11.85
C SER A 5 -3.00 1.68 -11.24
N LEU A 6 -4.32 1.45 -11.31
CA LEU A 6 -4.89 0.16 -10.90
C LEU A 6 -4.26 -1.02 -11.65
N GLN A 7 -3.94 -0.83 -12.94
CA GLN A 7 -3.29 -1.83 -13.78
C GLN A 7 -1.88 -2.16 -13.28
N GLU A 8 -1.09 -1.17 -12.88
CA GLU A 8 0.22 -1.39 -12.26
C GLU A 8 0.08 -2.15 -10.94
N VAL A 9 -0.91 -1.83 -10.10
CA VAL A 9 -1.15 -2.55 -8.84
C VAL A 9 -1.56 -4.01 -9.09
N GLN A 10 -2.47 -4.26 -10.02
CA GLN A 10 -2.87 -5.61 -10.40
C GLN A 10 -1.69 -6.40 -10.96
N LYS A 11 -0.86 -5.76 -11.78
CA LYS A 11 0.35 -6.39 -12.30
C LYS A 11 1.33 -6.77 -11.19
N ILE A 12 1.59 -5.87 -10.24
CA ILE A 12 2.46 -6.14 -9.08
C ILE A 12 1.91 -7.33 -8.27
N HIS A 13 0.60 -7.38 -8.04
CA HIS A 13 -0.06 -8.48 -7.36
C HIS A 13 0.10 -9.81 -8.11
N ASP A 14 -0.18 -9.81 -9.42
CA ASP A 14 -0.18 -11.03 -10.23
C ASP A 14 1.24 -11.59 -10.40
N ASP A 15 2.23 -10.72 -10.65
CA ASP A 15 3.64 -11.12 -10.71
C ASP A 15 4.08 -11.76 -9.37
N MET A 16 3.69 -11.17 -8.24
CA MET A 16 3.97 -11.73 -6.91
C MET A 16 3.30 -13.09 -6.68
N LEU A 17 2.03 -13.26 -7.06
CA LEU A 17 1.33 -14.54 -6.93
C LEU A 17 1.89 -15.62 -7.84
N ASP A 18 2.35 -15.27 -9.03
CA ASP A 18 2.97 -16.22 -9.96
C ASP A 18 4.30 -16.76 -9.40
N GLU A 19 5.03 -15.99 -8.60
CA GLU A 19 6.26 -16.43 -7.94
C GLU A 19 6.02 -17.31 -6.71
N ILE A 20 5.09 -16.92 -5.84
CA ILE A 20 4.95 -17.54 -4.50
C ILE A 20 3.75 -18.49 -4.36
N GLY A 21 2.87 -18.49 -5.36
CA GLY A 21 1.59 -19.20 -5.33
C GLY A 21 0.52 -18.50 -4.47
N GLY A 22 -0.71 -18.96 -4.60
CA GLY A 22 -1.88 -18.43 -3.89
C GLY A 22 -3.15 -18.52 -4.73
N LEU A 23 -4.27 -18.04 -4.19
CA LEU A 23 -5.53 -18.02 -4.94
C LEU A 23 -5.59 -16.83 -5.88
N LYS A 24 -5.75 -17.12 -7.18
CA LYS A 24 -5.98 -16.09 -8.20
C LYS A 24 -7.39 -15.53 -8.11
N GLY A 25 -7.52 -14.28 -8.54
CA GLY A 25 -8.80 -13.59 -8.65
C GLY A 25 -8.88 -12.37 -7.74
N ALA A 26 -9.85 -11.52 -8.04
CA ALA A 26 -10.09 -10.29 -7.31
C ALA A 26 -11.59 -10.07 -7.11
N ASN A 27 -11.96 -9.40 -6.02
CA ASN A 27 -13.33 -9.01 -5.77
C ASN A 27 -13.61 -7.70 -6.52
N PRO A 28 -14.53 -7.67 -7.51
CA PRO A 28 -14.74 -6.49 -8.33
C PRO A 28 -15.15 -5.24 -7.53
N LYS A 29 -15.91 -5.42 -6.45
CA LYS A 29 -16.32 -4.30 -5.58
C LYS A 29 -15.15 -3.73 -4.80
N GLN A 30 -14.30 -4.59 -4.25
CA GLN A 30 -13.15 -4.17 -3.45
C GLN A 30 -12.04 -3.57 -4.33
N ILE A 31 -11.85 -4.11 -5.54
CA ILE A 31 -10.97 -3.51 -6.55
C ILE A 31 -11.41 -2.09 -6.91
N ALA A 32 -12.70 -1.85 -7.10
CA ALA A 32 -13.21 -0.51 -7.38
C ALA A 32 -12.97 0.47 -6.20
N LEU A 33 -13.00 -0.03 -4.96
CA LEU A 33 -12.65 0.78 -3.78
C LEU A 33 -11.15 1.12 -3.74
N LEU A 34 -10.28 0.17 -4.10
CA LEU A 34 -8.85 0.45 -4.25
C LEU A 34 -8.58 1.47 -5.37
N ASP A 35 -9.26 1.37 -6.51
CA ASP A 35 -9.15 2.33 -7.61
C ASP A 35 -9.58 3.75 -7.20
N SER A 36 -10.67 3.83 -6.42
CA SER A 36 -11.10 5.07 -5.78
C SER A 36 -10.02 5.63 -4.86
N ALA A 37 -9.37 4.80 -4.02
CA ALA A 37 -8.27 5.25 -3.17
C ALA A 37 -7.08 5.79 -3.98
N LEU A 38 -6.70 5.13 -5.07
CA LEU A 38 -5.65 5.61 -6.00
C LEU A 38 -5.99 6.96 -6.64
N THR A 39 -7.27 7.24 -6.84
CA THR A 39 -7.76 8.55 -7.32
C THR A 39 -7.75 9.58 -6.18
N GLN A 40 -8.20 9.20 -4.99
CA GLN A 40 -8.33 10.09 -3.83
C GLN A 40 -6.98 10.65 -3.37
N ILE A 41 -5.92 9.84 -3.34
CA ILE A 41 -4.58 10.29 -2.93
C ILE A 41 -3.97 11.37 -3.86
N GLN A 42 -4.60 11.66 -5.00
CA GLN A 42 -4.17 12.72 -5.91
C GLN A 42 -4.75 14.08 -5.51
N ASN A 43 -5.71 14.12 -4.58
CA ASN A 43 -6.28 15.37 -4.07
C ASN A 43 -5.46 15.91 -2.90
N ASP A 44 -4.71 16.98 -3.17
CA ASP A 44 -3.81 17.63 -2.20
C ASP A 44 -4.56 18.34 -1.05
N ASP A 45 -5.85 18.66 -1.21
CA ASP A 45 -6.64 19.27 -0.12
C ASP A 45 -6.91 18.27 1.02
N TYR A 46 -7.01 16.99 0.69
CA TYR A 46 -7.26 15.91 1.66
C TYR A 46 -6.00 15.13 2.02
N TYR A 47 -5.06 15.00 1.09
CA TYR A 47 -3.81 14.26 1.26
C TYR A 47 -2.63 15.16 0.88
N PRO A 48 -2.29 16.18 1.71
CA PRO A 48 -1.33 17.21 1.33
C PRO A 48 0.12 16.72 1.28
N SER A 49 0.49 15.68 2.04
CA SER A 49 1.86 15.16 2.08
C SER A 49 2.00 13.79 1.42
N PHE A 50 3.23 13.41 1.05
CA PHE A 50 3.52 12.06 0.57
C PHE A 50 3.14 10.98 1.59
N ILE A 51 3.34 11.24 2.89
CA ILE A 51 2.98 10.30 3.96
C ILE A 51 1.47 10.10 4.02
N ASP A 52 0.66 11.16 3.86
CA ASP A 52 -0.80 11.03 3.86
C ASP A 52 -1.28 10.13 2.72
N LYS A 53 -0.66 10.30 1.54
CA LYS A 53 -0.95 9.53 0.33
C LYS A 53 -0.52 8.08 0.45
N LEU A 54 0.71 7.83 0.89
CA LEU A 54 1.24 6.49 1.10
C LEU A 54 0.44 5.73 2.16
N THR A 55 0.15 6.38 3.29
CA THR A 55 -0.66 5.81 4.37
C THR A 55 -2.04 5.42 3.85
N HIS A 56 -2.71 6.32 3.12
CA HIS A 56 -4.03 6.02 2.62
C HIS A 56 -4.05 4.88 1.60
N LEU A 57 -3.07 4.83 0.69
CA LEU A 57 -2.91 3.73 -0.27
C LEU A 57 -2.75 2.39 0.45
N MET A 58 -1.79 2.30 1.38
CA MET A 58 -1.52 1.05 2.08
C MET A 58 -2.70 0.62 2.94
N PHE A 59 -3.30 1.56 3.69
CA PHE A 59 -4.47 1.31 4.53
C PHE A 59 -5.67 0.83 3.69
N ALA A 60 -5.96 1.48 2.56
CA ALA A 60 -7.05 1.10 1.68
C ALA A 60 -6.85 -0.31 1.11
N CYS A 61 -5.66 -0.62 0.61
CA CYS A 61 -5.36 -1.93 0.04
C CYS A 61 -5.54 -3.05 1.07
N VAL A 62 -4.98 -2.90 2.27
CA VAL A 62 -5.11 -3.95 3.29
C VAL A 62 -6.55 -4.09 3.80
N LYS A 63 -7.28 -2.99 4.00
CA LYS A 63 -8.65 -3.03 4.56
C LYS A 63 -9.71 -3.49 3.57
N PHE A 64 -9.58 -3.14 2.29
CA PHE A 64 -10.57 -3.54 1.28
C PHE A 64 -10.38 -5.00 0.85
N HIS A 65 -9.21 -5.61 1.08
CA HIS A 65 -8.91 -6.97 0.63
C HIS A 65 -9.31 -7.20 -0.85
N PRO A 66 -8.77 -6.39 -1.79
CA PRO A 66 -9.18 -6.41 -3.19
C PRO A 66 -9.00 -7.76 -3.88
N PHE A 67 -8.03 -8.56 -3.46
CA PHE A 67 -7.65 -9.82 -4.08
C PHE A 67 -8.13 -11.03 -3.27
N ALA A 68 -8.24 -12.19 -3.91
CA ALA A 68 -8.64 -13.43 -3.24
C ALA A 68 -7.59 -13.91 -2.22
N ASP A 69 -6.31 -13.63 -2.49
CA ASP A 69 -5.17 -13.91 -1.62
C ASP A 69 -4.10 -12.81 -1.78
N GLY A 70 -3.04 -12.84 -0.99
CA GLY A 70 -1.88 -11.97 -1.20
C GLY A 70 -2.08 -10.48 -0.86
N ASN A 71 -3.22 -10.07 -0.30
CA ASN A 71 -3.52 -8.66 0.00
C ASN A 71 -2.47 -7.97 0.90
N LYS A 72 -2.00 -8.65 1.95
CA LYS A 72 -0.97 -8.10 2.86
C LYS A 72 0.36 -7.88 2.13
N ARG A 73 0.81 -8.87 1.35
CA ARG A 73 2.03 -8.79 0.54
C ARG A 73 1.92 -7.71 -0.53
N THR A 74 0.78 -7.65 -1.21
CA THR A 74 0.49 -6.61 -2.20
C THR A 74 0.53 -5.22 -1.58
N THR A 75 -0.02 -5.06 -0.38
CA THR A 75 0.02 -3.78 0.35
C THR A 75 1.46 -3.32 0.58
N LEU A 76 2.36 -4.22 0.98
CA LEU A 76 3.79 -3.90 1.14
C LEU A 76 4.44 -3.56 -0.20
N LEU A 77 4.19 -4.35 -1.24
CA LEU A 77 4.78 -4.14 -2.57
C LEU A 77 4.34 -2.84 -3.23
N ILE A 78 3.06 -2.48 -3.16
CA ILE A 78 2.59 -1.20 -3.72
C ILE A 78 3.07 -0.01 -2.88
N GLY A 79 3.24 -0.18 -1.57
CA GLY A 79 3.85 0.83 -0.69
C GLY A 79 5.31 1.09 -1.08
N ASP A 80 6.09 0.02 -1.21
CA ASP A 80 7.48 0.08 -1.69
C ASP A 80 7.57 0.69 -3.09
N ALA A 81 6.75 0.22 -4.04
CA ALA A 81 6.70 0.77 -5.39
C ALA A 81 6.36 2.27 -5.37
N PHE A 82 5.37 2.70 -4.59
CA PHE A 82 5.00 4.11 -4.51
C PHE A 82 6.11 4.99 -3.91
N ILE A 83 6.88 4.45 -2.94
CA ILE A 83 8.11 5.09 -2.43
C ILE A 83 9.13 5.18 -3.56
N MET A 84 9.50 4.08 -4.21
CA MET A 84 10.49 4.05 -5.30
C MET A 84 10.14 4.92 -6.51
N LEU A 85 8.84 5.14 -6.77
CA LEU A 85 8.38 6.03 -7.84
C LEU A 85 8.57 7.51 -7.55
N ASN A 86 8.64 7.88 -6.26
CA ASN A 86 8.65 9.28 -5.80
C ASN A 86 9.90 9.67 -5.03
N HIS A 87 10.64 8.67 -4.58
CA HIS A 87 11.89 8.76 -3.84
C HIS A 87 12.91 7.80 -4.44
N LYS A 88 14.20 8.02 -4.16
CA LYS A 88 15.28 7.23 -4.79
C LYS A 88 15.50 5.87 -4.13
N ALA A 89 14.99 5.65 -2.92
CA ALA A 89 15.23 4.43 -2.17
C ALA A 89 14.14 4.17 -1.12
N THR A 90 13.79 2.91 -0.95
CA THR A 90 13.01 2.44 0.21
C THR A 90 13.95 2.09 1.37
N PRO A 91 13.58 2.38 2.63
CA PRO A 91 14.33 1.96 3.81
C PRO A 91 14.61 0.45 3.80
N LYS A 92 15.84 0.05 4.15
CA LYS A 92 16.29 -1.36 4.09
C LYS A 92 15.46 -2.29 4.97
N ASP A 93 14.93 -1.78 6.06
CA ASP A 93 14.12 -2.49 7.04
C ASP A 93 12.61 -2.36 6.79
N PHE A 94 12.19 -1.80 5.64
CA PHE A 94 10.78 -1.55 5.31
C PHE A 94 9.92 -2.80 5.44
N TYR A 95 10.27 -3.87 4.74
CA TYR A 95 9.50 -5.12 4.77
C TYR A 95 9.50 -5.74 6.17
N GLN A 96 10.67 -5.80 6.81
CA GLN A 96 10.81 -6.39 8.15
C GLN A 96 9.97 -5.66 9.20
N LYS A 97 9.92 -4.32 9.14
CA LYS A 97 9.15 -3.52 10.11
C LYS A 97 7.66 -3.49 9.81
N LEU A 98 7.27 -3.50 8.54
CA LEU A 98 5.86 -3.34 8.16
C LEU A 98 5.09 -4.64 8.05
N GLU A 99 5.73 -5.80 8.05
CA GLU A 99 5.03 -7.10 7.97
C GLU A 99 3.99 -7.25 9.10
N ASP A 100 4.43 -7.13 10.36
CA ASP A 100 3.54 -7.21 11.52
C ASP A 100 2.58 -6.02 11.60
N VAL A 101 3.04 -4.83 11.22
CA VAL A 101 2.21 -3.62 11.22
C VAL A 101 1.02 -3.78 10.29
N ILE A 102 1.22 -4.28 9.07
CA ILE A 102 0.13 -4.51 8.11
C ILE A 102 -0.81 -5.61 8.58
N VAL A 103 -0.31 -6.62 9.31
CA VAL A 103 -1.18 -7.61 9.98
C VAL A 103 -2.06 -6.93 11.03
N SER A 104 -1.50 -6.10 11.90
CA SER A 104 -2.26 -5.38 12.93
C SER A 104 -3.25 -4.37 12.35
N VAL A 105 -2.95 -3.73 11.22
CA VAL A 105 -3.93 -2.88 10.50
C VAL A 105 -5.07 -3.74 9.95
N ALA A 106 -4.77 -4.91 9.40
CA ALA A 106 -5.79 -5.81 8.87
C ALA A 106 -6.77 -6.27 9.98
N SER A 107 -6.26 -6.53 11.18
CA SER A 107 -7.04 -6.98 12.35
C SER A 107 -7.66 -5.86 13.19
N ASP A 108 -7.56 -4.59 12.74
CA ASP A 108 -8.04 -3.41 13.49
C ASP A 108 -7.36 -3.18 14.85
N GLU A 109 -6.20 -3.81 15.07
CA GLU A 109 -5.35 -3.57 16.25
C GLU A 109 -4.49 -2.31 16.11
N LEU A 110 -4.27 -1.84 14.86
CA LEU A 110 -3.50 -0.65 14.55
C LEU A 110 -4.28 0.27 13.62
N SER A 111 -4.45 1.52 14.03
CA SER A 111 -5.25 2.52 13.33
C SER A 111 -4.52 3.13 12.12
N LYS A 112 -5.27 3.81 11.25
CA LYS A 112 -4.68 4.55 10.11
C LYS A 112 -3.68 5.61 10.57
N ASP A 113 -3.96 6.28 11.69
CA ASP A 113 -3.10 7.33 12.23
C ASP A 113 -1.80 6.77 12.80
N GLU A 114 -1.86 5.62 13.47
CA GLU A 114 -0.66 4.90 13.94
C GLU A 114 0.19 4.42 12.75
N LEU A 115 -0.44 3.94 11.67
CA LEU A 115 0.27 3.57 10.45
C LEU A 115 1.00 4.80 9.86
N ALA A 116 0.35 5.97 9.84
CA ALA A 116 0.96 7.21 9.37
C ALA A 116 2.20 7.60 10.20
N GLN A 117 2.11 7.46 11.53
CA GLN A 117 3.23 7.75 12.44
C GLN A 117 4.42 6.82 12.18
N ILE A 118 4.18 5.53 11.99
CA ILE A 118 5.22 4.54 11.69
C ILE A 118 5.89 4.85 10.35
N LEU A 119 5.10 5.09 9.30
CA LEU A 119 5.62 5.41 7.97
C LEU A 119 6.41 6.73 7.98
N SER A 120 5.90 7.75 8.66
CA SER A 120 6.59 9.04 8.84
C SER A 120 7.94 8.85 9.54
N ALA A 121 7.98 8.09 10.63
CA ALA A 121 9.22 7.81 11.35
C ALA A 121 10.24 7.05 10.49
N MET A 122 9.77 6.11 9.66
CA MET A 122 10.61 5.29 8.79
C MET A 122 11.21 6.09 7.62
N LEU A 123 10.46 7.05 7.08
CA LEU A 123 10.86 7.84 5.91
C LEU A 123 11.59 9.15 6.26
N LYS A 124 11.82 9.45 7.54
CA LYS A 124 12.48 10.70 8.03
C LYS A 124 13.92 10.96 7.55
N GLY A 125 14.49 10.12 6.68
CA GLY A 125 15.80 10.31 6.05
C GLY A 125 15.85 9.87 4.59
N VAL A 126 14.70 9.69 3.96
CA VAL A 126 14.58 9.32 2.55
C VAL A 126 14.29 10.60 1.75
N GLU A 127 15.36 11.23 1.25
CA GLU A 127 15.29 12.37 0.31
C GLU A 127 15.32 11.90 -1.15
#